data_AF-A0AAW1KN68-F1
#
_entry.id   AF-A0AAW1KN68-F1
#
_cell.length_a   1.000
_cell.length_b   1.000
_cell.length_c   1.000
_cell.angle_alpha   90.00
_cell.angle_beta   90.00
_cell.angle_gamma   90.00
#
_symmetry.space_group_name_H-M   'P 1'
#
loop_
_entity.id
_entity.type
_entity.pdbx_description
1 polymer ?
#
loop_
_entity_poly.entity_id
_entity_poly.type
_entity_poly.pdbx_seq_one_letter_code
_entity_poly.pdbx_strand_id
1 'polypeptide(L)'
;MSSFFETFSLDNCQTILTRILDTSNFTVKSCEFCPLDERKGFLGEHAFLKILYQDENGESKLAKLFAKGVPKESCNTFIIESGLFLKEAMFYQELIPKMLENGVKTINDCIPACYFVSENEYLIFEDLMQKGYRTENHFKSLSLDCVKAGLNALAKLHSSGIIFEEKIRTRTWKWVPTQRIISEDV
;
A
#
# COMPACT_ATOMS: atom_id res chain seq x y z
N MET A 1 20.72 -12.85 5.08
CA MET A 1 20.65 -12.48 3.65
C MET A 1 19.21 -12.67 3.25
N SER A 2 18.34 -11.75 3.67
CA SER A 2 16.91 -12.00 3.74
C SER A 2 16.17 -11.27 2.64
N SER A 3 15.42 -12.02 1.86
CA SER A 3 14.47 -11.48 0.90
C SER A 3 13.09 -11.39 1.56
N PHE A 4 12.17 -10.59 1.03
CA PHE A 4 10.75 -10.54 1.46
C PHE A 4 10.07 -11.92 1.52
N PHE A 5 10.68 -12.94 0.90
CA PHE A 5 10.22 -14.32 0.93
C PHE A 5 10.45 -15.03 2.28
N GLU A 6 11.43 -14.61 3.09
CA GLU A 6 11.81 -15.38 4.29
C GLU A 6 10.82 -15.22 5.45
N THR A 7 10.15 -14.08 5.55
CA THR A 7 9.16 -13.78 6.60
C THR A 7 7.72 -14.02 6.15
N PHE A 8 7.49 -14.31 4.86
CA PHE A 8 6.15 -14.48 4.30
C PHE A 8 5.64 -15.91 4.48
N SER A 9 4.50 -16.06 5.17
CA SER A 9 3.89 -17.35 5.49
C SER A 9 2.57 -17.60 4.75
N LEU A 10 2.11 -18.86 4.75
CA LEU A 10 0.77 -19.21 4.24
C LEU A 10 -0.35 -18.54 5.04
N ASP A 11 -0.14 -18.24 6.32
CA ASP A 11 -1.10 -17.51 7.16
C ASP A 11 -1.28 -16.07 6.68
N ASN A 12 -0.22 -15.45 6.15
CA ASN A 12 -0.35 -14.14 5.49
C ASN A 12 -1.23 -14.24 4.25
N CYS A 13 -1.10 -15.32 3.45
CA CYS A 13 -1.97 -15.56 2.30
C CYS A 13 -3.45 -15.71 2.70
N GLN A 14 -3.72 -16.42 3.81
CA GLN A 14 -5.08 -16.56 4.33
C GLN A 14 -5.65 -15.21 4.75
N THR A 15 -4.86 -14.39 5.46
CA THR A 15 -5.27 -13.04 5.87
C THR A 15 -5.58 -12.15 4.66
N ILE A 16 -4.71 -12.18 3.64
CA ILE A 16 -4.87 -11.43 2.39
C ILE A 16 -6.13 -11.87 1.66
N LEU A 17 -6.32 -13.17 1.42
CA LEU A 17 -7.48 -13.68 0.69
C LEU A 17 -8.79 -13.47 1.44
N THR A 18 -8.79 -13.54 2.76
CA THR A 18 -9.98 -13.24 3.56
C THR A 18 -10.43 -11.80 3.34
N ARG A 19 -9.48 -10.85 3.28
CA ARG A 19 -9.78 -9.44 3.00
C ARG A 19 -10.24 -9.19 1.56
N ILE A 20 -9.74 -9.97 0.59
CA ILE A 20 -10.12 -9.83 -0.82
C ILE A 20 -11.50 -10.43 -1.09
N LEU A 21 -11.77 -11.61 -0.56
CA LEU A 21 -12.96 -12.42 -0.87
C LEU A 21 -14.11 -12.19 0.11
N ASP A 22 -13.85 -11.53 1.24
CA ASP A 22 -14.82 -11.34 2.33
C ASP A 22 -15.41 -12.67 2.86
N THR A 23 -14.60 -13.73 2.84
CA THR A 23 -14.94 -15.07 3.32
C THR A 23 -13.67 -15.80 3.76
N SER A 24 -13.80 -16.87 4.54
CA SER A 24 -12.68 -17.79 4.85
C SER A 24 -12.89 -19.18 4.24
N ASN A 25 -13.90 -19.35 3.37
CA ASN A 25 -14.22 -20.61 2.70
C ASN A 25 -13.32 -20.83 1.48
N PHE A 26 -12.01 -20.97 1.71
CA PHE A 26 -11.05 -21.31 0.67
C PHE A 26 -9.86 -22.06 1.27
N THR A 27 -9.08 -22.71 0.42
CA THR A 27 -7.82 -23.36 0.82
C THR A 27 -6.68 -22.83 -0.01
N VAL A 28 -5.69 -22.19 0.64
CA VAL A 28 -4.45 -21.76 -0.02
C VAL A 28 -3.64 -23.01 -0.40
N LYS A 29 -3.22 -23.10 -1.67
CA LYS A 29 -2.40 -24.20 -2.18
C LYS A 29 -0.94 -23.82 -2.27
N SER A 30 -0.64 -22.62 -2.77
CA SER A 30 0.72 -22.10 -2.85
C SER A 30 0.72 -20.58 -3.03
N CYS A 31 1.88 -19.98 -2.78
CA CYS A 31 2.14 -18.59 -3.04
C CYS A 31 3.55 -18.40 -3.60
N GLU A 32 3.71 -17.44 -4.49
CA GLU A 32 4.99 -17.11 -5.11
C GLU A 32 5.06 -15.60 -5.33
N PHE A 33 6.20 -14.97 -5.03
CA PHE A 33 6.47 -13.64 -5.58
C PHE A 33 7.28 -13.75 -6.86
N CYS A 34 6.79 -13.09 -7.90
CA CYS A 34 7.49 -12.91 -9.17
C CYS A 34 8.06 -11.48 -9.19
N PRO A 35 9.38 -11.28 -9.12
CA PRO A 35 9.99 -9.96 -9.30
C PRO A 35 9.57 -9.31 -10.63
N LEU A 36 9.50 -7.98 -10.68
CA LEU A 36 9.31 -7.29 -11.96
C LEU A 36 10.64 -7.25 -12.74
N ASP A 37 10.58 -7.57 -14.04
CA ASP A 37 11.74 -7.61 -14.95
C ASP A 37 12.52 -6.28 -15.03
N GLU A 38 11.83 -5.15 -14.77
CA GLU A 38 12.42 -3.82 -14.71
C GLU A 38 12.14 -3.19 -13.34
N ARG A 39 13.18 -2.73 -12.64
CA ARG A 39 13.03 -1.85 -11.47
C ARG A 39 12.40 -0.52 -11.91
N LYS A 40 11.08 -0.44 -11.84
CA LYS A 40 10.32 0.80 -12.02
C LYS A 40 10.15 1.49 -10.66
N GLY A 41 11.23 2.09 -10.18
CA GLY A 41 11.22 2.83 -8.91
C GLY A 41 12.62 2.95 -8.28
N PHE A 42 12.89 4.09 -7.67
CA PHE A 42 14.15 4.35 -6.94
C PHE A 42 14.05 4.00 -5.45
N LEU A 43 12.85 4.05 -4.87
CA LEU A 43 12.61 4.05 -3.42
C LEU A 43 11.94 2.77 -2.89
N GLY A 44 11.92 1.69 -3.67
CA GLY A 44 11.25 0.44 -3.31
C GLY A 44 11.60 -0.70 -4.25
N GLU A 45 11.54 -1.93 -3.74
CA GLU A 45 11.55 -3.14 -4.56
C GLU A 45 10.12 -3.58 -4.83
N HIS A 46 9.84 -3.95 -6.07
CA HIS A 46 8.49 -4.30 -6.51
C HIS A 46 8.46 -5.75 -7.03
N ALA A 47 7.40 -6.48 -6.67
CA ALA A 47 7.13 -7.82 -7.17
C ALA A 47 5.62 -8.01 -7.37
N PHE A 48 5.21 -9.07 -8.06
CA PHE A 48 3.84 -9.56 -8.02
C PHE A 48 3.75 -10.73 -7.04
N LEU A 49 2.79 -10.70 -6.13
CA LEU A 49 2.42 -11.86 -5.33
C LEU A 49 1.31 -12.63 -6.06
N LYS A 50 1.57 -13.89 -6.36
CA LYS A 50 0.60 -14.85 -6.92
C LYS A 50 0.20 -15.84 -5.83
N ILE A 51 -1.10 -15.94 -5.55
CA ILE A 51 -1.66 -16.89 -4.59
C ILE A 51 -2.58 -17.84 -5.34
N LEU A 52 -2.22 -19.12 -5.39
CA LEU A 52 -3.08 -20.19 -5.88
C LEU A 52 -3.92 -20.70 -4.71
N TYR A 53 -5.24 -20.68 -4.88
CA TYR A 53 -6.19 -21.13 -3.87
C TYR A 53 -7.33 -21.90 -4.50
N GLN A 54 -8.02 -22.69 -3.69
CA GLN A 54 -9.22 -23.42 -4.06
C GLN A 54 -10.41 -22.79 -3.33
N ASP A 55 -11.47 -22.44 -4.04
CA ASP A 55 -12.66 -21.86 -3.44
C ASP A 55 -13.58 -22.91 -2.78
N GLU A 56 -14.72 -22.46 -2.25
CA GLU A 56 -15.72 -23.32 -1.59
C GLU A 56 -16.33 -24.38 -2.51
N ASN A 57 -16.32 -24.17 -3.83
CA ASN A 57 -16.81 -25.12 -4.82
C ASN A 57 -15.74 -26.11 -5.27
N GLY A 58 -14.52 -25.98 -4.75
CA GLY A 58 -13.39 -26.78 -5.17
C GLY A 58 -12.70 -26.27 -6.43
N GLU A 59 -13.02 -25.07 -6.93
CA GLU A 59 -12.42 -24.49 -8.14
C GLU A 59 -11.06 -23.85 -7.82
N SER A 60 -10.04 -24.17 -8.61
CA SER A 60 -8.71 -23.56 -8.49
C SER A 60 -8.68 -22.16 -9.10
N LYS A 61 -8.32 -21.16 -8.30
CA LYS A 61 -8.24 -19.74 -8.66
C LYS A 61 -6.86 -19.17 -8.36
N LEU A 62 -6.54 -18.08 -9.07
CA LEU A 62 -5.29 -17.34 -8.91
C LEU A 62 -5.60 -15.89 -8.54
N ALA A 63 -5.17 -15.47 -7.35
CA ALA A 63 -5.10 -14.06 -7.01
C ALA A 63 -3.72 -13.51 -7.40
N LYS A 64 -3.70 -12.42 -8.17
CA LYS A 64 -2.47 -11.69 -8.51
C LYS A 64 -2.52 -10.30 -7.87
N LEU A 65 -1.49 -9.98 -7.11
CA LEU A 65 -1.38 -8.80 -6.25
C LEU A 65 -0.06 -8.09 -6.49
N PHE A 66 0.01 -6.82 -6.15
CA PHE A 66 1.22 -6.03 -6.24
C PHE A 66 1.90 -5.96 -4.86
N ALA A 67 3.18 -6.29 -4.80
CA ALA A 67 3.99 -6.26 -3.59
C ALA A 67 5.04 -5.15 -3.70
N LYS A 68 5.14 -4.33 -2.65
CA LYS A 68 6.13 -3.27 -2.52
C LYS A 68 6.92 -3.46 -1.23
N GLY A 69 8.23 -3.61 -1.33
CA GLY A 69 9.13 -3.79 -0.19
C GLY A 69 10.21 -2.73 -0.11
N VAL A 70 10.90 -2.70 1.03
CA VAL A 70 12.13 -1.91 1.21
C VAL A 70 13.20 -2.39 0.22
N PRO A 71 13.94 -1.49 -0.46
CA PRO A 71 14.94 -1.90 -1.45
C PRO A 71 16.15 -2.62 -0.82
N LYS A 72 16.78 -3.51 -1.59
CA LYS A 72 17.89 -4.36 -1.11
C LYS A 72 19.28 -3.71 -1.06
N GLU A 73 19.58 -2.68 -1.86
CA GLU A 73 20.97 -2.17 -2.04
C GLU A 73 21.11 -0.64 -2.06
N SER A 74 22.24 -0.16 -1.51
CA SER A 74 22.90 1.18 -1.48
C SER A 74 22.09 2.45 -1.17
N CYS A 75 20.76 2.43 -1.22
CA CYS A 75 19.89 3.54 -0.82
C CYS A 75 19.26 3.34 0.58
N ASN A 76 19.72 2.33 1.33
CA ASN A 76 19.12 1.96 2.61
C ASN A 76 19.22 3.05 3.68
N THR A 77 20.34 3.76 3.80
CA THR A 77 20.46 4.77 4.86
C THR A 77 19.44 5.89 4.70
N PHE A 78 19.36 6.52 3.51
CA PHE A 78 18.37 7.58 3.28
C PHE A 78 16.92 7.09 3.41
N ILE A 79 16.59 5.91 2.89
CA ILE A 79 15.21 5.39 2.94
C ILE A 79 14.80 5.00 4.36
N ILE A 80 15.72 4.39 5.10
CA ILE A 80 15.51 4.02 6.51
C ILE A 80 15.43 5.31 7.37
N GLU A 81 16.38 6.23 7.23
CA GLU A 81 16.42 7.50 7.98
C GLU A 81 15.23 8.41 7.66
N SER A 82 14.79 8.47 6.41
CA SER A 82 13.61 9.27 6.02
C SER A 82 12.29 8.68 6.54
N GLY A 83 12.30 7.42 7.00
CA GLY A 83 11.12 6.69 7.46
C GLY A 83 10.04 6.59 6.37
N LEU A 84 10.42 6.64 5.09
CA LEU A 84 9.45 6.75 3.99
C LEU A 84 8.53 5.54 3.95
N PHE A 85 9.10 4.35 4.12
CA PHE A 85 8.34 3.10 4.17
C PHE A 85 7.44 3.04 5.40
N LEU A 86 7.94 3.48 6.57
CA LEU A 86 7.14 3.57 7.80
C LEU A 86 5.94 4.51 7.63
N LYS A 87 6.13 5.68 7.01
CA LYS A 87 5.03 6.62 6.71
C LYS A 87 3.97 5.98 5.81
N GLU A 88 4.39 5.22 4.80
CA GLU A 88 3.47 4.49 3.92
C GLU A 88 2.73 3.37 4.67
N ALA A 89 3.41 2.61 5.52
CA ALA A 89 2.79 1.61 6.38
C ALA A 89 1.76 2.23 7.34
N MET A 90 2.12 3.31 8.04
CA MET A 90 1.20 4.05 8.92
C MET A 90 0.02 4.65 8.17
N PHE A 91 0.22 5.10 6.93
CA PHE A 91 -0.85 5.61 6.09
C PHE A 91 -1.93 4.54 5.89
N TYR A 92 -1.55 3.33 5.47
CA TYR A 92 -2.52 2.25 5.21
C TYR A 92 -3.01 1.51 6.47
N GLN A 93 -2.17 1.31 7.48
CA GLN A 93 -2.55 0.59 8.69
C GLN A 93 -3.36 1.44 9.68
N GLU A 94 -3.11 2.76 9.73
CA GLU A 94 -3.73 3.62 10.73
C GLU A 94 -4.60 4.72 10.13
N LEU A 95 -4.03 5.54 9.25
CA LEU A 95 -4.70 6.78 8.82
C LEU A 95 -5.94 6.48 7.99
N ILE A 96 -5.82 5.60 6.98
CA ILE A 96 -6.93 5.23 6.11
C ILE A 96 -8.08 4.58 6.90
N PRO A 97 -7.87 3.56 7.76
CA PRO A 97 -8.94 3.03 8.61
C PRO A 97 -9.63 4.09 9.46
N LYS A 98 -8.87 4.95 10.15
CA LYS A 98 -9.42 6.06 10.95
C LYS A 98 -10.27 7.03 10.11
N MET A 99 -9.82 7.35 8.89
CA MET A 99 -10.59 8.16 7.95
C MET A 99 -11.93 7.49 7.58
N LEU A 100 -11.90 6.21 7.25
CA LEU A 100 -13.09 5.44 6.85
C LEU A 100 -14.08 5.28 8.00
N GLU A 101 -13.60 4.99 9.22
CA GLU A 101 -14.42 4.93 10.44
C GLU A 101 -15.12 6.27 10.74
N ASN A 102 -14.50 7.38 10.37
CA ASN A 102 -15.08 8.72 10.50
C ASN A 102 -15.92 9.13 9.26
N GLY A 103 -16.14 8.20 8.33
CA GLY A 103 -17.00 8.38 7.16
C GLY A 103 -16.36 9.15 6.00
N VAL A 104 -15.04 9.30 5.97
CA VAL A 104 -14.30 9.95 4.87
C VAL A 104 -14.05 8.94 3.75
N LYS A 105 -15.12 8.57 3.03
CA LYS A 105 -15.05 7.52 2.00
C LYS A 105 -14.35 7.95 0.70
N THR A 106 -14.26 9.26 0.45
CA THR A 106 -13.63 9.84 -0.76
C THR A 106 -12.18 9.40 -0.97
N ILE A 107 -11.48 9.02 0.10
CA ILE A 107 -10.09 8.58 0.03
C ILE A 107 -9.91 7.30 -0.81
N ASN A 108 -10.91 6.41 -0.84
CA ASN A 108 -10.87 5.17 -1.61
C ASN A 108 -10.87 5.39 -3.13
N ASP A 109 -11.19 6.59 -3.60
CA ASP A 109 -11.21 6.90 -5.03
C ASP A 109 -9.83 7.27 -5.58
N CYS A 110 -8.83 7.48 -4.72
CA CYS A 110 -7.51 7.97 -5.12
C CYS A 110 -6.34 7.14 -4.59
N ILE A 111 -6.60 6.00 -3.94
CA ILE A 111 -5.59 5.08 -3.43
C ILE A 111 -5.90 3.64 -3.90
N PRO A 112 -4.87 2.78 -4.07
CA PRO A 112 -5.10 1.36 -4.24
C PRO A 112 -5.58 0.72 -2.92
N ALA A 113 -6.37 -0.35 -3.03
CA ALA A 113 -6.64 -1.24 -1.90
C ALA A 113 -5.34 -1.88 -1.39
N CYS A 114 -5.09 -1.78 -0.09
CA CYS A 114 -3.98 -2.44 0.60
C CYS A 114 -4.52 -3.59 1.44
N TYR A 115 -4.07 -4.81 1.14
CA TYR A 115 -4.55 -6.03 1.78
C TYR A 115 -3.67 -6.49 2.93
N PHE A 116 -2.39 -6.12 2.94
CA PHE A 116 -1.48 -6.53 3.99
C PHE A 116 -0.32 -5.54 4.12
N VAL A 117 0.13 -5.35 5.36
CA VAL A 117 1.29 -4.52 5.67
C VAL A 117 2.10 -5.27 6.72
N SER A 118 3.31 -5.70 6.34
CA SER A 118 4.30 -6.25 7.25
C SER A 118 4.99 -5.12 8.00
N GLU A 119 5.40 -5.38 9.25
CA GLU A 119 6.15 -4.41 10.05
C GLU A 119 7.48 -4.07 9.37
N ASN A 120 7.54 -2.90 8.72
CA ASN A 120 8.75 -2.31 8.11
C ASN A 120 9.40 -3.09 6.94
N GLU A 121 8.75 -4.11 6.39
CA GLU A 121 9.34 -4.92 5.31
C GLU A 121 8.66 -4.75 3.95
N TYR A 122 7.33 -4.96 3.89
CA TYR A 122 6.57 -4.93 2.64
C TYR A 122 5.08 -4.62 2.84
N LEU A 123 4.45 -4.09 1.79
CA LEU A 123 3.00 -3.91 1.66
C LEU A 123 2.49 -4.72 0.46
N ILE A 124 1.29 -5.28 0.58
CA ILE A 124 0.58 -5.99 -0.47
C ILE A 124 -0.66 -5.20 -0.87
N PHE A 125 -0.76 -4.88 -2.15
CA PHE A 125 -1.82 -4.10 -2.75
C PHE A 125 -2.57 -4.90 -3.81
N GLU A 126 -3.72 -4.38 -4.20
CA GLU A 126 -4.31 -4.76 -5.48
C GLU A 126 -3.37 -4.47 -6.66
N ASP A 127 -3.44 -5.32 -7.68
CA ASP A 127 -2.72 -5.11 -8.92
C ASP A 127 -3.54 -4.22 -9.86
N LEU A 128 -3.22 -2.92 -9.88
CA LEU A 128 -3.88 -1.93 -10.72
C LEU A 128 -3.73 -2.22 -12.23
N MET A 129 -2.77 -3.04 -12.66
CA MET A 129 -2.67 -3.42 -14.07
C MET A 129 -3.87 -4.25 -14.52
N GLN A 130 -4.49 -5.03 -13.62
CA GLN A 130 -5.72 -5.77 -13.91
C GLN A 130 -6.92 -4.84 -14.13
N LYS A 131 -6.85 -3.62 -13.60
CA LYS A 131 -7.83 -2.55 -13.84
C LYS A 131 -7.49 -1.68 -15.07
N GLY A 132 -6.48 -2.06 -15.85
CA GLY A 132 -6.06 -1.34 -17.06
C GLY A 132 -5.18 -0.12 -16.81
N TYR A 133 -4.72 0.09 -15.57
CA TYR A 133 -3.75 1.15 -15.28
C TYR A 133 -2.37 0.78 -15.80
N ARG A 134 -1.62 1.81 -16.21
CA ARG A 134 -0.23 1.70 -16.64
C ARG A 134 0.57 2.87 -16.09
N THR A 135 1.85 2.63 -15.82
CA THR A 135 2.79 3.71 -15.54
C THR A 135 3.10 4.44 -16.85
N GLU A 136 2.84 5.73 -16.90
CA GLU A 136 3.20 6.57 -18.05
C GLU A 136 4.71 6.73 -18.17
N ASN A 137 5.18 6.88 -19.41
CA ASN A 137 6.60 7.09 -19.68
C ASN A 137 6.98 8.53 -19.29
N HIS A 138 7.86 8.67 -18.29
CA HIS A 138 8.27 9.98 -17.77
C HIS A 138 9.06 10.84 -18.78
N PHE A 139 9.55 10.26 -19.87
CA PHE A 139 10.17 10.99 -20.98
C PHE A 139 9.15 11.55 -21.98
N LYS A 140 7.85 11.23 -21.82
CA LYS A 140 6.77 11.73 -22.66
C LYS A 140 5.89 12.72 -21.90
N SER A 141 5.36 13.71 -22.59
CA SER A 141 4.38 14.63 -22.02
C SER A 141 3.09 13.88 -21.68
N LEU A 142 2.50 14.20 -20.53
CA LEU A 142 1.20 13.68 -20.14
C LEU A 142 0.09 14.26 -21.05
N SER A 143 -0.89 13.43 -21.40
CA SER A 143 -2.10 13.93 -22.06
C SER A 143 -2.91 14.80 -21.10
N LEU A 144 -3.75 15.69 -21.64
CA LEU A 144 -4.64 16.51 -20.82
C LEU A 144 -5.53 15.66 -19.91
N ASP A 145 -5.97 14.49 -20.37
CA ASP A 145 -6.80 13.58 -19.59
C ASP A 145 -6.02 12.95 -18.42
N CYS A 146 -4.76 12.57 -18.64
CA CYS A 146 -3.87 12.12 -17.57
C CYS A 146 -3.67 13.21 -16.51
N VAL A 147 -3.46 14.46 -16.94
CA VAL A 147 -3.29 15.60 -16.00
C VAL A 147 -4.58 15.83 -15.21
N LYS A 148 -5.75 15.84 -15.86
CA LYS A 148 -7.04 15.98 -15.18
C LYS A 148 -7.28 14.86 -14.16
N ALA A 149 -6.99 13.62 -14.54
CA ALA A 149 -7.13 12.47 -13.64
C ALA A 149 -6.20 12.58 -12.43
N GLY A 150 -4.93 12.94 -12.65
CA GLY A 150 -3.96 13.15 -11.57
C GLY A 150 -4.35 14.29 -10.63
N LEU A 151 -4.77 15.43 -11.15
CA LEU A 151 -5.25 16.57 -10.34
C LEU A 151 -6.51 16.22 -9.55
N ASN A 152 -7.44 15.46 -10.14
CA ASN A 152 -8.63 14.99 -9.45
C ASN A 152 -8.26 14.04 -8.29
N ALA A 153 -7.34 13.10 -8.51
CA ALA A 153 -6.85 12.21 -7.45
C ALA A 153 -6.17 12.99 -6.31
N LEU A 154 -5.34 13.98 -6.64
CA LEU A 154 -4.70 14.86 -5.65
C LEU A 154 -5.74 15.68 -4.86
N ALA A 155 -6.73 16.25 -5.53
CA ALA A 155 -7.80 17.00 -4.88
C ALA A 155 -8.59 16.12 -3.89
N LYS A 156 -8.89 14.87 -4.27
CA LYS A 156 -9.55 13.89 -3.38
C LYS A 156 -8.68 13.52 -2.19
N LEU A 157 -7.38 13.29 -2.40
CA LEU A 157 -6.43 13.00 -1.32
C LEU A 157 -6.36 14.15 -0.32
N HIS A 158 -6.15 15.38 -0.78
CA HIS A 158 -6.06 16.57 0.08
C HIS A 158 -7.37 16.88 0.80
N SER A 159 -8.50 16.85 0.09
CA SER A 159 -9.80 17.12 0.71
C SER A 159 -10.18 16.06 1.76
N SER A 160 -9.81 14.79 1.55
CA SER A 160 -10.02 13.74 2.55
C SER A 160 -9.28 14.03 3.86
N GLY A 161 -8.03 14.52 3.78
CA GLY A 161 -7.27 14.98 4.94
C GLY A 161 -7.97 16.08 5.72
N ILE A 162 -8.39 17.15 5.03
CA ILE A 162 -9.08 18.31 5.64
C ILE A 162 -10.41 17.89 6.29
N ILE A 163 -11.21 17.08 5.59
CA ILE A 163 -12.48 16.58 6.12
C ILE A 163 -12.25 15.73 7.36
N PHE A 164 -11.22 14.88 7.36
CA PHE A 164 -10.86 14.06 8.50
C PHE A 164 -10.45 14.90 9.70
N GLU A 165 -9.57 15.89 9.50
CA GLU A 165 -9.15 16.84 10.55
C GLU A 165 -10.35 17.54 11.19
N GLU A 166 -11.30 18.03 10.39
CA GLU A 166 -12.49 18.71 10.92
C GLU A 166 -13.40 17.75 11.73
N LYS A 167 -13.53 16.51 11.29
CA LYS A 167 -14.31 15.47 11.98
C LYS A 167 -13.70 15.05 13.32
N ILE A 168 -12.37 14.99 13.43
CA ILE A 168 -11.70 14.63 14.69
C ILE A 168 -11.59 15.85 15.64
N ARG A 169 -11.44 17.06 15.10
CA ARG A 169 -11.40 18.32 15.86
C ARG A 169 -12.69 18.54 16.66
N THR A 170 -13.83 18.22 16.05
CA THR A 170 -15.15 18.33 16.67
C THR A 170 -15.46 17.25 17.71
N ARG A 171 -14.57 16.25 17.90
CA ARG A 171 -14.77 15.07 18.76
C ARG A 171 -13.73 14.93 19.89
N THR A 172 -13.05 16.02 20.28
CA THR A 172 -11.98 16.07 21.30
C THR A 172 -10.74 15.22 20.97
N TRP A 173 -9.87 15.76 20.11
CA TRP A 173 -8.44 15.40 20.06
C TRP A 173 -7.62 16.65 20.39
N LYS A 174 -6.88 16.65 21.51
CA LYS A 174 -5.84 17.66 21.75
C LYS A 174 -4.67 17.33 20.83
N TRP A 175 -4.52 18.11 19.77
CA TRP A 175 -3.33 18.07 18.91
C TRP A 175 -2.09 18.35 19.77
N VAL A 176 -1.19 17.37 19.88
CA VAL A 176 0.15 17.58 20.43
C VAL A 176 1.06 17.76 19.22
N PRO A 177 1.64 18.96 18.98
CA PRO A 177 2.60 19.16 17.91
C PRO A 177 3.72 18.13 18.06
N THR A 178 4.12 17.51 16.95
CA THR A 178 5.36 16.73 16.89
C THR A 178 6.47 17.66 17.36
N GLN A 179 7.01 17.43 18.56
CA GLN A 179 8.20 18.14 18.98
C GLN A 179 9.28 17.80 17.97
N ARG A 180 9.74 18.86 17.30
CA ARG A 180 10.91 18.88 16.45
C ARG A 180 12.03 18.23 17.27
N ILE A 181 12.48 17.04 16.90
CA ILE A 181 13.75 16.48 17.39
C ILE A 181 14.82 17.39 16.77
N ILE A 182 15.08 18.52 17.44
CA ILE A 182 16.30 19.29 17.24
C ILE A 182 17.25 18.69 18.26
N SER A 183 18.28 18.04 17.76
CA SER A 183 19.45 17.62 18.53
C SER A 183 20.00 18.83 19.28
N GLU A 184 19.84 18.87 20.59
CA GLU A 184 20.69 19.66 21.49
C GLU A 184 21.59 18.67 22.23
N ASP A 185 22.71 18.34 21.59
CA ASP A 185 23.93 17.88 22.26
C ASP A 185 25.11 18.38 21.39
N VAL A 186 25.51 19.62 21.66
CA VAL A 186 26.87 20.15 21.41
C VAL A 186 27.38 20.67 22.73
#